data_AF-A0A9D0Z547-F1
#
_entry.id   AF-A0A9D0Z547-F1
#
_cell.length_a   1.000
_cell.length_b   1.000
_cell.length_c   1.000
_cell.angle_alpha   90.00
_cell.angle_beta   90.00
_cell.angle_gamma   90.00
#
_symmetry.space_group_name_H-M   'P 1'
#
loop_
_entity.id
_entity.type
_entity.pdbx_description
1 polymer ?
#
loop_
_entity_poly.entity_id
_entity_poly.type
_entity_poly.pdbx_seq_one_letter_code
_entity_poly.pdbx_strand_id
1 'polypeptide(L)'
;MDRKITLFVSNKNVLTWLSALCMIGSAVARILVVGTKGADAWSQIVLPVFACVLFALMVLEAGKEYFYKTAIPVWLIAIYFFFVFEAVDFQYMDTMITVLYAITLIFVAAMYTQITAEKTNLMWLLIPILLIPLGAVFYLHRSALLAMEYAGLFTGALSYDFLGNYKAMLPDTLMTLGLVLIIFAAKPHPVGQWYPTWGDRSDGRRIRTEPPLNQIVPYIMVNRNESDNKFETSFEITNVERYIRQKRREGMVSFGLIHVLLAAYCHSVAKYPKMNRFISGQKIFSHGTDLQFCMTVKKDMTTDSPETVIKVHLTPMDTAEDVYRKINEQVEIVKNTPLDSTLDNTAAAFALVPGVFLKFTVWVLKTLDYFGLIPRFLLEVSPFHGSVFFTSMGSLGIPPIYHHLYDFGNIPVFTSFGCKRRALEVQEDGSIVQRKYLDCKFTLDERIVDGFYYAAFFKYYKRLMLHPEVLDTPPEQVLRDID
;
A
#
# COMPACT_ATOMS: atom_id res chain seq x y z
N MET A 1 -9.94 18.84 18.30
CA MET A 1 -9.38 17.85 17.35
C MET A 1 -10.28 17.84 16.13
N ASP A 2 -9.84 18.49 15.05
CA ASP A 2 -10.62 18.52 13.82
C ASP A 2 -10.83 17.12 13.27
N ARG A 3 -12.10 16.78 13.05
CA ARG A 3 -12.52 15.48 12.56
C ARG A 3 -12.13 15.37 11.10
N LYS A 4 -11.01 14.70 10.96
CA LYS A 4 -10.33 14.37 9.74
C LYS A 4 -11.17 13.31 8.96
N ILE A 5 -12.07 13.74 8.05
CA ILE A 5 -12.96 12.89 7.24
C ILE A 5 -12.40 12.57 5.86
N THR A 6 -12.26 11.29 5.50
CA THR A 6 -11.75 10.91 4.17
C THR A 6 -12.74 10.07 3.41
N LEU A 7 -12.76 10.22 2.10
CA LEU A 7 -13.79 9.69 1.24
C LEU A 7 -13.37 8.36 0.61
N PHE A 8 -14.33 7.46 0.49
CA PHE A 8 -14.21 6.24 -0.30
C PHE A 8 -15.50 5.96 -1.05
N VAL A 9 -15.38 5.14 -2.09
CA VAL A 9 -16.50 4.67 -2.88
C VAL A 9 -16.50 3.15 -2.89
N SER A 10 -17.67 2.54 -2.67
CA SER A 10 -17.82 1.10 -2.70
C SER A 10 -18.32 0.64 -4.08
N ASN A 11 -17.68 -0.38 -4.63
CA ASN A 11 -18.17 -1.10 -5.81
C ASN A 11 -19.49 -1.88 -5.58
N LYS A 12 -20.02 -1.91 -4.34
CA LYS A 12 -21.35 -2.43 -4.04
C LYS A 12 -22.45 -1.37 -4.19
N ASN A 13 -22.11 -0.09 -4.34
CA ASN A 13 -23.08 1.00 -4.47
C ASN A 13 -23.49 1.16 -5.94
N VAL A 14 -24.80 1.24 -6.21
CA VAL A 14 -25.37 1.42 -7.56
C VAL A 14 -24.89 2.73 -8.19
N LEU A 15 -24.75 3.80 -7.41
CA LEU A 15 -24.29 5.10 -7.91
C LEU A 15 -22.84 5.06 -8.42
N THR A 16 -22.01 4.20 -7.84
CA THR A 16 -20.64 3.93 -8.32
C THR A 16 -20.65 3.35 -9.73
N TRP A 17 -21.52 2.36 -9.95
CA TRP A 17 -21.69 1.72 -11.25
C TRP A 17 -22.32 2.67 -12.27
N LEU A 18 -23.30 3.47 -11.87
CA LEU A 18 -23.89 4.49 -12.74
C LEU A 18 -22.86 5.55 -13.13
N SER A 19 -22.00 6.00 -12.21
CA SER A 19 -20.89 6.91 -12.50
C SER A 19 -19.93 6.30 -13.53
N ALA A 20 -19.50 5.04 -13.31
CA ALA A 20 -18.62 4.34 -14.25
C ALA A 20 -19.29 4.13 -15.62
N LEU A 21 -20.58 3.77 -15.66
CA LEU A 21 -21.35 3.64 -16.90
C LEU A 21 -21.45 4.97 -17.65
N CYS A 22 -21.62 6.10 -16.96
CA CYS A 22 -21.61 7.42 -17.58
C CYS A 22 -20.23 7.76 -18.16
N MET A 23 -19.14 7.40 -17.47
CA MET A 23 -17.77 7.59 -17.95
C MET A 23 -17.46 6.74 -19.19
N ILE A 24 -17.81 5.45 -19.16
CA ILE A 24 -17.66 4.56 -20.32
C ILE A 24 -18.58 4.99 -21.46
N GLY A 25 -19.82 5.40 -21.14
CA GLY A 25 -20.76 5.97 -22.10
C GLY A 25 -20.22 7.23 -22.77
N SER A 26 -19.56 8.12 -22.02
CA SER A 26 -18.83 9.27 -22.57
C SER A 26 -17.73 8.82 -23.52
N ALA A 27 -16.87 7.89 -23.10
CA ALA A 27 -15.78 7.38 -23.94
C ALA A 27 -16.28 6.77 -25.26
N VAL A 28 -17.33 5.94 -25.19
CA VAL A 28 -17.97 5.34 -26.37
C VAL A 28 -18.60 6.42 -27.25
N ALA A 29 -19.34 7.36 -26.67
CA ALA A 29 -19.95 8.45 -27.42
C ALA A 29 -18.90 9.31 -28.16
N ARG A 30 -17.73 9.56 -27.57
CA ARG A 30 -16.63 10.28 -28.26
C ARG A 30 -16.14 9.55 -29.50
N ILE A 31 -15.92 8.24 -29.38
CA ILE A 31 -15.46 7.42 -30.52
C ILE A 31 -16.51 7.41 -31.64
N LEU A 32 -17.79 7.31 -31.29
CA LEU A 32 -18.89 7.21 -32.25
C LEU A 32 -19.30 8.55 -32.88
N VAL A 33 -19.24 9.65 -32.12
CA VAL A 33 -19.74 10.97 -32.55
C VAL A 33 -18.65 11.82 -33.19
N VAL A 34 -17.45 11.87 -32.61
CA VAL A 34 -16.39 12.79 -33.06
C VAL A 34 -15.61 12.21 -34.25
N GLY A 35 -15.47 10.88 -34.33
CA GLY A 35 -14.79 10.19 -35.44
C GLY A 35 -13.27 10.43 -35.48
N THR A 36 -12.49 9.48 -36.02
CA THR A 36 -11.02 9.45 -35.90
C THR A 36 -10.26 10.32 -36.92
N LYS A 37 -10.84 11.41 -37.43
CA LYS A 37 -10.21 12.20 -38.52
C LYS A 37 -9.85 13.62 -38.09
N GLY A 38 -8.54 13.92 -38.00
CA GLY A 38 -8.01 15.27 -37.77
C GLY A 38 -6.68 15.28 -37.01
N ALA A 39 -5.97 16.42 -37.04
CA ALA A 39 -4.70 16.63 -36.33
C ALA A 39 -4.87 16.67 -34.79
N ASP A 40 -6.08 16.98 -34.30
CA ASP A 40 -6.41 17.14 -32.87
C ASP A 40 -7.00 15.87 -32.23
N ALA A 41 -6.89 14.71 -32.88
CA ALA A 41 -7.44 13.45 -32.37
C ALA A 41 -6.86 13.07 -30.99
N TRP A 42 -5.63 13.49 -30.68
CA TRP A 42 -5.01 13.21 -29.39
C TRP A 42 -5.68 13.99 -28.25
N SER A 43 -5.88 15.30 -28.39
CA SER A 43 -6.46 16.16 -27.36
C SER A 43 -7.97 15.99 -27.23
N GLN A 44 -8.69 15.80 -28.35
CA GLN A 44 -10.16 15.75 -28.35
C GLN A 44 -10.75 14.33 -28.19
N ILE A 45 -9.99 13.28 -28.50
CA ILE A 45 -10.49 11.89 -28.44
C ILE A 45 -9.66 11.05 -27.48
N VAL A 46 -8.36 10.91 -27.70
CA VAL A 46 -7.51 9.98 -26.92
C VAL A 46 -7.45 10.37 -25.45
N LEU A 47 -7.13 11.64 -25.17
CA LEU A 47 -7.00 12.17 -23.81
C LEU A 47 -8.29 11.99 -22.97
N PRO A 48 -9.48 12.46 -23.41
CA PRO A 48 -10.70 12.31 -22.62
C PRO A 48 -11.20 10.85 -22.55
N VAL A 49 -11.00 10.04 -23.60
CA VAL A 49 -11.31 8.59 -23.52
C VAL A 49 -10.43 7.92 -22.47
N PHE A 50 -9.12 8.17 -22.50
CA PHE A 50 -8.20 7.64 -21.51
C PHE A 50 -8.57 8.11 -20.10
N ALA A 51 -8.90 9.38 -19.91
CA ALA A 51 -9.31 9.92 -18.62
C ALA A 51 -10.61 9.26 -18.11
N CYS A 52 -11.62 9.08 -18.96
CA CYS A 52 -12.90 8.45 -18.59
C CYS A 52 -12.72 6.97 -18.23
N VAL A 53 -11.96 6.21 -19.04
CA VAL A 53 -11.66 4.80 -18.76
C VAL A 53 -10.85 4.66 -17.48
N LEU A 54 -9.81 5.49 -17.31
CA LEU A 54 -8.99 5.50 -16.09
C LEU A 54 -9.82 5.83 -14.86
N PHE A 55 -10.73 6.81 -14.94
CA PHE A 55 -11.65 7.15 -13.85
C PHE A 55 -12.57 5.99 -13.50
N ALA A 56 -13.19 5.35 -14.50
CA ALA A 56 -14.08 4.20 -14.29
C ALA A 56 -13.34 3.03 -13.62
N LEU A 57 -12.15 2.69 -14.10
CA LEU A 57 -11.30 1.65 -13.50
C LEU A 57 -10.92 1.98 -12.06
N MET A 58 -10.44 3.21 -11.81
CA MET A 58 -10.05 3.65 -10.47
C MET A 58 -11.22 3.59 -9.49
N VAL A 59 -12.41 4.01 -9.89
CA VAL A 59 -13.59 3.99 -9.03
C VAL A 59 -14.06 2.56 -8.72
N LEU A 60 -14.01 1.66 -9.70
CA LEU A 60 -14.50 0.28 -9.53
C LEU A 60 -13.51 -0.62 -8.80
N GLU A 61 -12.21 -0.50 -9.10
CA GLU A 61 -11.17 -1.36 -8.55
C GLU A 61 -10.53 -0.77 -7.29
N ALA A 62 -10.18 0.52 -7.34
CA ALA A 62 -9.39 1.18 -6.30
C ALA A 62 -10.22 2.13 -5.43
N GLY A 63 -11.50 2.35 -5.72
CA GLY A 63 -12.33 3.38 -5.08
C GLY A 63 -12.52 3.19 -3.58
N LYS A 64 -12.34 1.97 -3.06
CA LYS A 64 -12.42 1.70 -1.61
C LYS A 64 -11.18 2.12 -0.83
N GLU A 65 -10.01 2.07 -1.47
CA GLU A 65 -8.71 2.23 -0.81
C GLU A 65 -7.98 3.51 -1.26
N TYR A 66 -8.14 3.90 -2.52
CA TYR A 66 -7.39 4.96 -3.16
C TYR A 66 -8.29 5.93 -3.91
N PHE A 67 -9.47 6.25 -3.38
CA PHE A 67 -10.41 7.16 -4.03
C PHE A 67 -9.76 8.49 -4.42
N TYR A 68 -8.87 9.03 -3.59
CA TYR A 68 -8.10 10.25 -3.90
C TYR A 68 -7.33 10.20 -5.23
N LYS A 69 -6.99 9.01 -5.76
CA LYS A 69 -6.26 8.86 -7.04
C LYS A 69 -7.13 9.20 -8.24
N THR A 70 -8.46 9.25 -8.10
CA THR A 70 -9.36 9.74 -9.16
C THR A 70 -9.09 11.21 -9.52
N ALA A 71 -8.33 11.94 -8.68
CA ALA A 71 -7.81 13.25 -9.04
C ALA A 71 -6.96 13.21 -10.32
N ILE A 72 -6.19 12.13 -10.57
CA ILE A 72 -5.37 11.99 -11.79
C ILE A 72 -6.23 12.12 -13.05
N PRO A 73 -7.28 11.30 -13.26
CA PRO A 73 -8.16 11.50 -14.41
C PRO A 73 -8.91 12.83 -14.39
N VAL A 74 -9.23 13.42 -13.23
CA VAL A 74 -9.85 14.76 -13.18
C VAL A 74 -8.91 15.86 -13.70
N TRP A 75 -7.61 15.77 -13.41
CA TRP A 75 -6.60 16.66 -14.02
C TRP A 75 -6.53 16.49 -15.53
N LEU A 76 -6.60 15.25 -16.04
CA LEU A 76 -6.65 15.00 -17.49
C LEU A 76 -7.93 15.56 -18.13
N ILE A 77 -9.08 15.47 -17.44
CA ILE A 77 -10.35 16.07 -17.87
C ILE A 77 -10.24 17.60 -17.88
N ALA A 78 -9.57 18.21 -16.90
CA ALA A 78 -9.33 19.65 -16.90
C ALA A 78 -8.47 20.10 -18.10
N ILE A 79 -7.41 19.36 -18.42
CA ILE A 79 -6.59 19.60 -19.62
C ILE A 79 -7.44 19.45 -20.89
N TYR A 80 -8.30 18.44 -20.95
CA TYR A 80 -9.24 18.27 -22.07
C TYR A 80 -10.18 19.48 -22.23
N PHE A 81 -10.83 19.95 -21.15
CA PHE A 81 -11.72 21.11 -21.22
C PHE A 81 -11.00 22.39 -21.62
N PHE A 82 -9.70 22.53 -21.33
CA PHE A 82 -8.89 23.63 -21.84
C PHE A 82 -8.79 23.58 -23.37
N PHE A 83 -8.46 22.42 -23.96
CA PHE A 83 -8.40 22.27 -25.41
C PHE A 83 -9.75 22.44 -26.10
N VAL A 84 -10.85 22.01 -25.47
CA VAL A 84 -12.21 22.26 -25.98
C VAL A 84 -12.49 23.75 -26.06
N PHE A 85 -12.10 24.51 -25.03
CA PHE A 85 -12.29 25.95 -24.99
C PHE A 85 -11.45 26.67 -26.04
N GLU A 86 -10.19 26.26 -26.23
CA GLU A 86 -9.29 26.81 -27.24
C GLU A 86 -9.76 26.52 -28.68
N ALA A 87 -10.38 25.37 -28.92
CA ALA A 87 -10.88 24.99 -30.23
C ALA A 87 -12.12 25.79 -30.71
N VAL A 88 -12.74 26.59 -29.83
CA VAL A 88 -13.88 27.43 -30.22
C VAL A 88 -13.35 28.74 -30.81
N ASP A 89 -13.40 28.83 -32.14
CA ASP A 89 -12.93 29.98 -32.92
C ASP A 89 -13.92 31.16 -32.80
N PHE A 90 -13.76 31.98 -31.75
CA PHE A 90 -14.49 33.24 -31.60
C PHE A 90 -13.58 34.42 -31.91
N GLN A 91 -14.06 35.29 -32.81
CA GLN A 91 -13.43 36.55 -33.25
C GLN A 91 -13.20 37.59 -32.11
N TYR A 92 -13.51 37.25 -30.86
CA TYR A 92 -13.46 38.10 -29.67
C TYR A 92 -12.85 37.43 -28.42
N MET A 93 -12.17 36.28 -28.57
CA MET A 93 -11.47 35.67 -27.43
C MET A 93 -10.18 36.44 -27.13
N ASP A 94 -10.26 37.37 -26.19
CA ASP A 94 -9.09 38.01 -25.60
C ASP A 94 -8.24 36.97 -24.83
N THR A 95 -6.92 37.03 -24.96
CA THR A 95 -5.96 36.15 -24.28
C THR A 95 -6.24 36.08 -22.77
N MET A 96 -6.75 37.17 -22.18
CA MET A 96 -7.17 37.23 -20.79
C MET A 96 -8.25 36.20 -20.42
N ILE A 97 -9.28 36.00 -21.26
CA ILE A 97 -10.39 35.08 -20.96
C ILE A 97 -9.89 33.63 -20.96
N THR A 98 -9.05 33.26 -21.92
CA THR A 98 -8.42 31.94 -21.98
C THR A 98 -7.57 31.65 -20.74
N VAL A 99 -6.79 32.64 -20.28
CA VAL A 99 -5.99 32.52 -19.05
C VAL A 99 -6.88 32.35 -17.82
N LEU A 100 -7.95 33.15 -17.69
CA LEU A 100 -8.89 33.04 -16.57
C LEU A 100 -9.60 31.68 -16.55
N TYR A 101 -9.96 31.16 -17.71
CA TYR A 101 -10.57 29.83 -17.82
C TYR A 101 -9.57 28.73 -17.43
N ALA A 102 -8.31 28.82 -17.88
CA ALA A 102 -7.26 27.89 -17.46
C ALA A 102 -7.04 27.90 -15.93
N ILE A 103 -7.00 29.09 -15.31
CA ILE A 103 -6.94 29.23 -13.84
C ILE A 103 -8.14 28.58 -13.17
N THR A 104 -9.35 28.74 -13.74
CA THR A 104 -10.58 28.13 -13.22
C THR A 104 -10.51 26.60 -13.28
N LEU A 105 -10.00 26.03 -14.37
CA LEU A 105 -9.83 24.58 -14.53
C LEU A 105 -8.79 24.01 -13.56
N ILE A 106 -7.67 24.72 -13.37
CA ILE A 106 -6.65 24.37 -12.37
C ILE A 106 -7.25 24.41 -10.97
N PHE A 107 -8.05 25.45 -10.66
CA PHE A 107 -8.73 25.58 -9.38
C PHE A 107 -9.72 24.44 -9.14
N VAL A 108 -10.53 24.08 -10.14
CA VAL A 108 -11.46 22.93 -10.09
C VAL A 108 -10.71 21.62 -9.80
N ALA A 109 -9.63 21.34 -10.52
CA ALA A 109 -8.85 20.12 -10.34
C ALA A 109 -8.12 20.09 -8.99
N ALA A 110 -7.58 21.22 -8.53
CA ALA A 110 -6.94 21.36 -7.23
C ALA A 110 -7.93 21.19 -6.08
N MET A 111 -9.12 21.80 -6.17
CA MET A 111 -10.20 21.63 -5.19
C MET A 111 -10.69 20.18 -5.14
N TYR A 112 -10.88 19.53 -6.29
CA TYR A 112 -11.20 18.11 -6.32
C TYR A 112 -10.11 17.27 -5.64
N THR A 113 -8.84 17.53 -5.95
CA THR A 113 -7.70 16.83 -5.34
C THR A 113 -7.70 17.04 -3.83
N GLN A 114 -7.83 18.27 -3.36
CA GLN A 114 -7.85 18.56 -1.92
C GLN A 114 -9.05 17.94 -1.22
N ILE A 115 -10.25 17.99 -1.79
CA ILE A 115 -11.43 17.43 -1.11
C ILE A 115 -11.42 15.90 -1.09
N THR A 116 -10.86 15.26 -2.12
CA THR A 116 -10.74 13.79 -2.16
C THR A 116 -9.51 13.27 -1.40
N ALA A 117 -8.44 14.05 -1.27
CA ALA A 117 -7.21 13.70 -0.57
C ALA A 117 -7.20 14.13 0.91
N GLU A 118 -7.68 15.34 1.17
CA GLU A 118 -7.69 15.97 2.47
C GLU A 118 -9.00 15.72 3.19
N LYS A 119 -8.89 15.89 4.50
CA LYS A 119 -9.83 15.35 5.44
C LYS A 119 -10.95 16.35 5.77
N THR A 120 -11.61 16.90 4.74
CA THR A 120 -12.53 18.05 4.85
C THR A 120 -14.01 17.66 4.66
N ASN A 121 -14.92 18.44 5.29
CA ASN A 121 -16.37 18.24 5.15
C ASN A 121 -16.96 18.94 3.91
N LEU A 122 -16.12 19.42 2.99
CA LEU A 122 -16.51 20.28 1.87
C LEU A 122 -16.92 19.49 0.61
N MET A 123 -17.14 18.17 0.72
CA MET A 123 -17.49 17.30 -0.40
C MET A 123 -18.64 17.84 -1.26
N TRP A 124 -19.66 18.43 -0.65
CA TRP A 124 -20.81 18.98 -1.36
C TRP A 124 -20.48 20.22 -2.21
N LEU A 125 -19.37 20.92 -1.95
CA LEU A 125 -18.89 22.01 -2.80
C LEU A 125 -18.37 21.51 -4.15
N LEU A 126 -18.03 20.22 -4.28
CA LEU A 126 -17.58 19.67 -5.56
C LEU A 126 -18.67 19.68 -6.62
N ILE A 127 -19.95 19.60 -6.26
CA ILE A 127 -21.04 19.59 -7.25
C ILE A 127 -21.06 20.89 -8.07
N PRO A 128 -21.23 22.08 -7.47
CA PRO A 128 -21.21 23.31 -8.25
C PRO A 128 -19.88 23.53 -8.96
N ILE A 129 -18.74 23.15 -8.34
CA ILE A 129 -17.41 23.32 -8.93
C ILE A 129 -17.23 22.46 -10.20
N LEU A 130 -17.65 21.19 -10.18
CA LEU A 130 -17.51 20.29 -11.34
C LEU A 130 -18.49 20.61 -12.46
N LEU A 131 -19.56 21.37 -12.20
CA LEU A 131 -20.49 21.86 -13.22
C LEU A 131 -19.97 23.10 -13.97
N ILE A 132 -18.98 23.82 -13.44
CA ILE A 132 -18.44 25.05 -14.06
C ILE A 132 -17.91 24.81 -15.49
N PRO A 133 -17.05 23.80 -15.76
CA PRO A 133 -16.53 23.57 -17.11
C PRO A 133 -17.64 23.24 -18.11
N LEU A 134 -18.60 22.40 -17.69
CA LEU A 134 -19.75 22.05 -18.52
C LEU A 134 -20.65 23.28 -18.79
N GLY A 135 -20.88 24.12 -17.78
CA GLY A 135 -21.62 25.37 -17.91
C GLY A 135 -20.95 26.34 -18.89
N ALA A 136 -19.62 26.42 -18.89
CA ALA A 136 -18.87 27.21 -19.86
C ALA A 136 -19.06 26.67 -21.28
N VAL A 137 -18.97 25.35 -21.48
CA VAL A 137 -19.23 24.71 -22.79
C VAL A 137 -20.67 24.97 -23.27
N PHE A 138 -21.68 24.85 -22.39
CA PHE A 138 -23.06 25.22 -22.69
C PHE A 138 -23.22 26.68 -23.08
N TYR A 139 -22.56 27.59 -22.36
CA TYR A 139 -22.57 29.01 -22.69
C TYR A 139 -21.93 29.28 -24.05
N LEU A 140 -20.83 28.62 -24.38
CA LEU A 140 -20.18 28.76 -25.70
C LEU A 140 -21.08 28.28 -26.84
N HIS A 141 -21.85 27.21 -26.62
CA HIS A 141 -22.79 26.65 -27.60
C HIS A 141 -24.20 27.25 -27.51
N ARG A 142 -24.40 28.33 -26.74
CA ARG A 142 -25.73 28.91 -26.46
C ARG A 142 -26.50 29.32 -27.71
N SER A 143 -25.82 29.77 -28.77
CA SER A 143 -26.48 30.15 -30.03
C SER A 143 -27.10 28.94 -30.73
N ALA A 144 -26.41 27.80 -30.72
CA ALA A 144 -26.93 26.53 -31.23
C ALA A 144 -28.05 25.97 -30.35
N LEU A 145 -27.94 26.13 -29.03
CA LEU A 145 -28.97 25.73 -28.06
C LEU A 145 -30.22 26.61 -28.08
N LEU A 146 -30.10 27.92 -28.31
CA LEU A 146 -31.25 28.85 -28.36
C LEU A 146 -31.96 28.81 -29.72
N ALA A 147 -31.23 28.53 -30.81
CA ALA A 147 -31.85 28.19 -32.10
C ALA A 147 -32.75 26.94 -32.02
N MET A 148 -32.50 26.07 -31.04
CA MET A 148 -33.25 24.85 -30.71
C MET A 148 -34.64 25.16 -30.12
N GLU A 149 -34.80 26.26 -29.37
CA GLU A 149 -36.04 26.62 -28.67
C GLU A 149 -37.06 27.27 -29.61
N TYR A 150 -36.62 28.14 -30.52
CA TYR A 150 -37.51 28.82 -31.48
C TYR A 150 -38.13 27.88 -32.53
N ALA A 151 -37.42 26.81 -32.94
CA ALA A 151 -37.94 25.84 -33.91
C ALA A 151 -38.82 24.74 -33.28
N GLY A 152 -38.53 24.33 -32.04
CA GLY A 152 -39.24 23.26 -31.34
C GLY A 152 -40.57 23.69 -30.73
N LEU A 153 -40.69 24.95 -30.27
CA LEU A 153 -41.90 25.46 -29.61
C LEU A 153 -43.10 25.57 -30.57
N PHE A 154 -42.87 25.72 -31.88
CA PHE A 154 -43.93 25.92 -32.88
C PHE A 154 -44.34 24.66 -33.64
N THR A 155 -43.59 23.56 -33.56
CA THR A 155 -43.80 22.37 -34.42
C THR A 155 -44.09 21.08 -33.67
N GLY A 156 -43.91 21.03 -32.34
CA GLY A 156 -44.21 19.84 -31.51
C GLY A 156 -43.40 18.58 -31.85
N ALA A 157 -42.48 18.67 -32.83
CA ALA A 157 -41.59 17.60 -33.23
C ALA A 157 -40.21 17.87 -32.60
N LEU A 158 -39.67 16.88 -31.87
CA LEU A 158 -38.24 16.76 -31.61
C LEU A 158 -37.54 16.74 -32.98
N SER A 159 -37.11 17.90 -33.46
CA SER A 159 -36.51 18.03 -34.79
C SER A 159 -35.25 17.17 -34.90
N TYR A 160 -34.94 16.67 -36.10
CA TYR A 160 -33.73 15.87 -36.37
C TYR A 160 -32.44 16.64 -35.96
N ASP A 161 -32.49 17.97 -35.98
CA ASP A 161 -31.44 18.89 -35.52
C ASP A 161 -31.26 18.92 -33.99
N PHE A 162 -32.32 18.68 -33.19
CA PHE A 162 -32.23 18.56 -31.72
C PHE A 162 -31.29 17.41 -31.34
N LEU A 163 -31.50 16.24 -31.94
CA LEU A 163 -30.68 15.07 -31.70
C LEU A 163 -29.28 15.24 -32.31
N GLY A 164 -29.15 15.96 -33.43
CA GLY A 164 -27.88 16.27 -34.09
C GLY A 164 -26.93 17.12 -33.25
N ASN A 165 -27.42 18.22 -32.68
CA ASN A 165 -26.60 19.14 -31.87
C ASN A 165 -26.36 18.60 -30.45
N TYR A 166 -27.34 17.91 -29.86
CA TYR A 166 -27.14 17.24 -28.57
C TYR A 166 -26.13 16.08 -28.64
N LYS A 167 -26.00 15.40 -29.80
CA LYS A 167 -24.98 14.36 -30.00
C LYS A 167 -23.56 14.89 -29.75
N ALA A 168 -23.25 16.12 -30.16
CA ALA A 168 -21.94 16.72 -29.97
C ALA A 168 -21.61 16.99 -28.49
N MET A 169 -22.63 17.31 -27.67
CA MET A 169 -22.48 17.62 -26.25
C MET A 169 -22.67 16.40 -25.32
N LEU A 170 -23.28 15.33 -25.85
CA LEU A 170 -23.57 14.10 -25.11
C LEU A 170 -22.34 13.53 -24.37
N PRO A 171 -21.12 13.49 -24.96
CA PRO A 171 -19.97 12.98 -24.24
C PRO A 171 -19.59 13.82 -23.02
N ASP A 172 -19.70 15.14 -23.10
CA ASP A 172 -19.32 16.05 -22.01
C ASP A 172 -20.36 16.05 -20.90
N THR A 173 -21.64 15.94 -21.24
CA THR A 173 -22.73 15.81 -20.26
C THR A 173 -22.64 14.48 -19.52
N LEU A 174 -22.37 13.37 -20.21
CA LEU A 174 -22.16 12.06 -19.58
C LEU A 174 -20.92 12.05 -18.67
N MET A 175 -19.81 12.64 -19.10
CA MET A 175 -18.60 12.74 -18.29
C MET A 175 -18.84 13.51 -17.00
N THR A 176 -19.47 14.68 -17.10
CA THR A 176 -19.76 15.53 -15.94
C THR A 176 -20.80 14.89 -15.03
N LEU A 177 -21.82 14.22 -15.59
CA LEU A 177 -22.79 13.44 -14.82
C LEU A 177 -22.09 12.31 -14.05
N GLY A 178 -21.13 11.61 -14.67
CA GLY A 178 -20.31 10.61 -14.01
C GLY A 178 -19.54 11.18 -12.81
N LEU A 179 -18.94 12.38 -12.97
CA LEU A 179 -18.24 13.09 -11.90
C LEU A 179 -19.18 13.54 -10.77
N VAL A 180 -20.42 13.92 -11.07
CA VAL A 180 -21.40 14.32 -10.04
C VAL A 180 -21.95 13.10 -9.30
N LEU A 181 -22.30 12.04 -10.01
CA LEU A 181 -22.81 10.80 -9.42
C LEU A 181 -21.83 10.18 -8.41
N ILE A 182 -20.52 10.32 -8.65
CA ILE A 182 -19.52 9.79 -7.74
C ILE A 182 -19.52 10.51 -6.38
N ILE A 183 -19.91 11.78 -6.34
CA ILE A 183 -19.99 12.56 -5.10
C ILE A 183 -21.12 12.02 -4.22
N PHE A 184 -22.26 11.66 -4.82
CA PHE A 184 -23.36 10.99 -4.10
C PHE A 184 -23.01 9.56 -3.68
N ALA A 185 -22.11 8.90 -4.39
CA ALA A 185 -21.64 7.56 -4.04
C ALA A 185 -20.57 7.58 -2.93
N ALA A 186 -19.83 8.68 -2.80
CA ALA A 186 -18.73 8.85 -1.86
C ALA A 186 -19.23 8.89 -0.42
N LYS A 187 -18.57 8.13 0.43
CA LYS A 187 -18.86 8.04 1.86
C LYS A 187 -17.63 8.34 2.69
N PRO A 188 -17.80 8.94 3.87
CA PRO A 188 -16.70 9.10 4.81
C PRO A 188 -16.26 7.73 5.33
N HIS A 189 -14.95 7.47 5.37
CA HIS A 189 -14.37 6.28 5.97
C HIS A 189 -14.80 6.15 7.44
N PRO A 190 -15.06 4.92 7.93
CA PRO A 190 -15.41 4.68 9.32
C PRO A 190 -14.35 5.23 10.28
N VAL A 191 -14.79 5.86 11.35
CA VAL A 191 -13.90 6.45 12.37
C VAL A 191 -12.97 5.38 12.94
N GLY A 192 -11.67 5.67 12.91
CA GLY A 192 -10.65 4.81 13.51
C GLY A 192 -10.07 3.73 12.59
N GLN A 193 -10.50 3.63 11.34
CA GLN A 193 -9.80 2.82 10.34
C GLN A 193 -8.75 3.65 9.60
N TRP A 194 -7.53 3.11 9.45
CA TRP A 194 -6.55 3.70 8.57
C TRP A 194 -7.01 3.55 7.12
N TYR A 195 -6.74 4.55 6.31
CA TYR A 195 -7.00 4.53 4.88
C TYR A 195 -5.79 5.12 4.16
N PRO A 196 -5.43 4.61 2.96
CA PRO A 196 -4.32 5.15 2.19
C PRO A 196 -4.53 6.61 1.78
N THR A 197 -3.45 7.38 1.82
CA THR A 197 -3.37 8.78 1.40
C THR A 197 -2.28 8.98 0.34
N TRP A 198 -2.24 10.15 -0.29
CA TRP A 198 -1.21 10.48 -1.27
C TRP A 198 0.21 10.24 -0.75
N GLY A 199 0.97 9.43 -1.48
CA GLY A 199 2.33 9.04 -1.13
C GLY A 199 2.44 7.85 -0.18
N ASP A 200 1.32 7.22 0.20
CA ASP A 200 1.33 5.89 0.83
C ASP A 200 1.58 4.81 -0.24
N ARG A 201 2.12 3.68 0.21
CA ARG A 201 2.41 2.52 -0.63
C ARG A 201 1.36 1.43 -0.42
N SER A 202 1.35 0.45 -1.31
CA SER A 202 0.49 -0.74 -1.18
C SER A 202 0.87 -1.64 -0.01
N ASP A 203 2.13 -1.64 0.42
CA ASP A 203 2.67 -2.40 1.55
C ASP A 203 2.78 -1.59 2.85
N GLY A 204 2.44 -0.30 2.86
CA GLY A 204 2.52 0.49 4.08
C GLY A 204 2.11 1.95 3.96
N ARG A 205 1.74 2.52 5.11
CA ARG A 205 1.39 3.94 5.23
C ARG A 205 2.60 4.79 5.49
N ARG A 206 2.69 5.98 4.92
CA ARG A 206 3.78 6.92 5.18
C ARG A 206 3.59 7.60 6.53
N ILE A 207 4.64 7.63 7.34
CA ILE A 207 4.69 8.40 8.59
C ILE A 207 5.01 9.86 8.26
N ARG A 208 4.13 10.79 8.62
CA ARG A 208 4.26 12.21 8.25
C ARG A 208 4.54 13.11 9.45
N THR A 209 4.19 12.66 10.65
CA THR A 209 4.28 13.44 11.90
C THR A 209 5.56 13.17 12.70
N GLU A 210 6.52 12.44 12.13
CA GLU A 210 7.82 12.19 12.77
C GLU A 210 8.65 13.49 12.85
N PRO A 211 9.48 13.71 13.90
CA PRO A 211 10.31 14.91 14.00
C PRO A 211 11.19 15.15 12.76
N PRO A 212 11.45 16.42 12.38
CA PRO A 212 12.15 16.75 11.14
C PRO A 212 13.50 16.04 10.95
N LEU A 213 14.27 15.87 12.02
CA LEU A 213 15.55 15.16 11.97
C LEU A 213 15.37 13.73 11.45
N ASN A 214 14.45 12.98 12.04
CA ASN A 214 14.16 11.59 11.67
C ASN A 214 13.62 11.48 10.23
N GLN A 215 12.92 12.51 9.72
CA GLN A 215 12.51 12.54 8.32
C GLN A 215 13.68 12.74 7.34
N ILE A 216 14.74 13.43 7.79
CA ILE A 216 15.94 13.72 6.98
C ILE A 216 16.95 12.59 7.05
N VAL A 217 17.04 11.85 8.16
CA VAL A 217 18.01 10.76 8.35
C VAL A 217 18.05 9.77 7.16
N PRO A 218 16.93 9.29 6.59
CA PRO A 218 16.96 8.41 5.42
C PRO A 218 17.60 9.01 4.15
N TYR A 219 17.70 10.34 4.06
CA TYR A 219 18.39 11.04 2.98
C TYR A 219 19.91 11.18 3.22
N ILE A 220 20.35 11.10 4.48
CA ILE A 220 21.76 11.11 4.87
C ILE A 220 22.33 9.69 4.84
N MET A 221 21.62 8.78 5.51
CA MET A 221 21.94 7.37 5.63
C MET A 221 21.16 6.59 4.57
N VAL A 222 21.68 6.60 3.34
CA VAL A 222 20.94 6.13 2.15
C VAL A 222 20.81 4.61 2.11
N ASN A 223 21.94 3.89 2.26
CA ASN A 223 21.98 2.43 2.17
C ASN A 223 21.64 1.79 3.51
N ARG A 224 20.94 0.64 3.50
CA ARG A 224 20.53 -0.03 4.74
C ARG A 224 21.71 -0.70 5.43
N ASN A 225 22.60 -1.28 4.64
CA ASN A 225 23.79 -1.96 5.16
C ASN A 225 24.71 -1.00 5.93
N GLU A 226 24.76 0.27 5.51
CA GLU A 226 25.50 1.34 6.20
C GLU A 226 24.73 1.96 7.38
N SER A 227 23.45 1.60 7.54
CA SER A 227 22.53 2.13 8.56
C SER A 227 22.18 1.07 9.61
N ASP A 228 23.00 0.02 9.72
CA ASP A 228 22.70 -1.14 10.54
C ASP A 228 23.20 -1.01 11.99
N ASN A 229 22.32 -1.37 12.92
CA ASN A 229 22.63 -1.52 14.33
C ASN A 229 22.65 -3.00 14.71
N LYS A 230 23.73 -3.42 15.36
CA LYS A 230 23.98 -4.82 15.71
C LYS A 230 23.80 -5.03 17.21
N PHE A 231 22.93 -5.96 17.57
CA PHE A 231 22.65 -6.31 18.96
C PHE A 231 22.74 -7.82 19.17
N GLU A 232 23.52 -8.24 20.16
CA GLU A 232 23.64 -9.66 20.57
C GLU A 232 23.10 -9.82 21.99
N THR A 233 22.30 -10.86 22.20
CA THR A 233 21.76 -11.19 23.52
C THR A 233 21.47 -12.68 23.64
N SER A 234 21.50 -13.17 24.87
CA SER A 234 21.06 -14.52 25.22
C SER A 234 19.73 -14.46 25.95
N PHE A 235 18.74 -15.22 25.48
CA PHE A 235 17.47 -15.41 26.17
C PHE A 235 17.50 -16.68 26.99
N GLU A 236 17.08 -16.57 28.25
CA GLU A 236 16.86 -17.73 29.11
C GLU A 236 15.56 -18.41 28.68
N ILE A 237 15.63 -19.69 28.29
CA ILE A 237 14.55 -20.42 27.63
C ILE A 237 14.10 -21.66 28.43
N THR A 238 14.42 -21.76 29.72
CA THR A 238 14.03 -22.93 30.53
C THR A 238 12.50 -23.04 30.62
N ASN A 239 11.82 -21.92 30.84
CA ASN A 239 10.34 -21.86 30.83
C ASN A 239 9.77 -22.06 29.43
N VAL A 240 10.39 -21.46 28.40
CA VAL A 240 10.02 -21.67 26.99
C VAL A 240 10.07 -23.15 26.60
N GLU A 241 11.08 -23.91 27.02
CA GLU A 241 11.14 -25.33 26.71
C GLU A 241 10.03 -26.13 27.40
N ARG A 242 9.67 -25.78 28.63
CA ARG A 242 8.54 -26.40 29.34
C ARG A 242 7.24 -26.11 28.60
N TYR A 243 7.04 -24.86 28.20
CA TYR A 243 5.91 -24.40 27.41
C TYR A 243 5.80 -25.12 26.06
N ILE A 244 6.90 -25.24 25.31
CA ILE A 244 6.91 -25.99 24.03
C ILE A 244 6.49 -27.45 24.25
N ARG A 245 7.00 -28.11 25.30
CA ARG A 245 6.63 -29.51 25.61
C ARG A 245 5.16 -29.62 25.98
N GLN A 246 4.63 -28.63 26.70
CA GLN A 246 3.21 -28.56 27.02
C GLN A 246 2.36 -28.44 25.75
N LYS A 247 2.65 -27.47 24.87
CA LYS A 247 1.90 -27.29 23.61
C LYS A 247 1.94 -28.51 22.69
N ARG A 248 3.07 -29.21 22.66
CA ARG A 248 3.18 -30.49 21.93
C ARG A 248 2.28 -31.58 22.50
N ARG A 249 2.10 -31.65 23.83
CA ARG A 249 1.16 -32.59 24.46
C ARG A 249 -0.30 -32.20 24.24
N GLU A 250 -0.58 -30.92 24.05
CA GLU A 250 -1.91 -30.39 23.71
C GLU A 250 -2.30 -30.64 22.24
N GLY A 251 -1.43 -31.26 21.44
CA GLY A 251 -1.70 -31.65 20.05
C GLY A 251 -0.89 -30.89 19.00
N MET A 252 -0.19 -29.82 19.37
CA MET A 252 0.66 -29.05 18.45
C MET A 252 2.05 -29.70 18.28
N VAL A 253 2.10 -30.87 17.64
CA VAL A 253 3.29 -31.74 17.57
C VAL A 253 4.54 -31.01 17.06
N SER A 254 4.37 -30.13 16.07
CA SER A 254 5.46 -29.36 15.44
C SER A 254 5.81 -28.05 16.16
N PHE A 255 5.16 -27.73 17.30
CA PHE A 255 5.39 -26.49 18.02
C PHE A 255 6.85 -26.39 18.49
N GLY A 256 7.43 -25.19 18.47
CA GLY A 256 8.90 -25.03 18.54
C GLY A 256 9.32 -23.61 18.84
N LEU A 257 10.64 -23.36 18.91
CA LEU A 257 11.20 -22.07 19.28
C LEU A 257 10.74 -20.93 18.37
N ILE A 258 10.69 -21.17 17.05
CA ILE A 258 10.28 -20.13 16.09
C ILE A 258 8.88 -19.59 16.38
N HIS A 259 7.94 -20.47 16.75
CA HIS A 259 6.57 -20.09 17.10
C HIS A 259 6.54 -19.20 18.34
N VAL A 260 7.32 -19.53 19.37
CA VAL A 260 7.42 -18.72 20.60
C VAL A 260 8.08 -17.37 20.33
N LEU A 261 9.17 -17.37 19.56
CA LEU A 261 9.89 -16.14 19.22
C LEU A 261 9.01 -15.17 18.41
N LEU A 262 8.21 -15.69 17.47
CA LEU A 262 7.32 -14.88 16.64
C LEU A 262 6.07 -14.42 17.38
N ALA A 263 5.45 -15.27 18.20
CA ALA A 263 4.33 -14.87 19.05
C ALA A 263 4.76 -13.74 20.00
N ALA A 264 5.95 -13.86 20.61
CA ALA A 264 6.50 -12.78 21.42
C ALA A 264 6.83 -11.53 20.61
N TYR A 265 7.21 -11.67 19.33
CA TYR A 265 7.46 -10.52 18.46
C TYR A 265 6.16 -9.78 18.18
N CYS A 266 5.09 -10.50 17.84
CA CYS A 266 3.74 -9.96 17.63
C CYS A 266 3.24 -9.19 18.86
N HIS A 267 3.33 -9.81 20.05
CA HIS A 267 2.99 -9.17 21.33
C HIS A 267 3.87 -7.94 21.61
N SER A 268 5.15 -7.99 21.25
CA SER A 268 6.05 -6.86 21.47
C SER A 268 5.76 -5.71 20.52
N VAL A 269 5.39 -5.98 19.26
CA VAL A 269 4.92 -4.95 18.31
C VAL A 269 3.61 -4.33 18.77
N ALA A 270 2.70 -5.11 19.39
CA ALA A 270 1.46 -4.56 19.94
C ALA A 270 1.72 -3.40 20.94
N LYS A 271 2.79 -3.51 21.73
CA LYS A 271 3.23 -2.45 22.66
C LYS A 271 4.20 -1.45 22.03
N TYR A 272 4.99 -1.88 21.06
CA TYR A 272 6.02 -1.08 20.41
C TYR A 272 5.83 -1.07 18.89
N PRO A 273 4.79 -0.39 18.38
CA PRO A 273 4.39 -0.50 16.97
C PRO A 273 5.40 0.09 15.98
N LYS A 274 6.29 0.99 16.43
CA LYS A 274 7.37 1.52 15.58
C LYS A 274 8.37 0.45 15.09
N MET A 275 8.41 -0.73 15.71
CA MET A 275 9.20 -1.87 15.21
C MET A 275 8.69 -2.41 13.88
N ASN A 276 7.44 -2.11 13.51
CA ASN A 276 6.82 -2.48 12.25
C ASN A 276 6.89 -1.33 11.22
N ARG A 277 7.93 -0.49 11.33
CA ARG A 277 8.25 0.58 10.37
C ARG A 277 9.34 0.13 9.42
N PHE A 278 9.33 0.69 8.22
CA PHE A 278 10.37 0.47 7.22
C PHE A 278 10.73 1.76 6.49
N ILE A 279 11.90 1.77 5.88
CA ILE A 279 12.33 2.85 4.99
C ILE A 279 12.16 2.41 3.54
N SER A 280 11.53 3.23 2.70
CA SER A 280 11.60 3.10 1.24
C SER A 280 11.54 4.47 0.58
N GLY A 281 12.23 4.68 -0.54
CA GLY A 281 12.30 6.00 -1.20
C GLY A 281 12.68 7.15 -0.24
N GLN A 282 13.60 6.87 0.70
CA GLN A 282 14.05 7.76 1.78
C GLN A 282 12.91 8.35 2.63
N LYS A 283 11.82 7.61 2.77
CA LYS A 283 10.68 7.96 3.61
C LYS A 283 10.39 6.82 4.57
N ILE A 284 9.87 7.18 5.74
CA ILE A 284 9.45 6.25 6.77
C ILE A 284 8.02 5.81 6.50
N PHE A 285 7.80 4.50 6.53
CA PHE A 285 6.50 3.88 6.40
C PHE A 285 6.24 2.94 7.56
N SER A 286 4.98 2.55 7.76
CA SER A 286 4.57 1.50 8.69
C SER A 286 3.67 0.50 7.98
N HIS A 287 3.93 -0.80 8.18
CA HIS A 287 3.03 -1.87 7.73
C HIS A 287 1.72 -1.91 8.55
N GLY A 288 1.59 -1.05 9.57
CA GLY A 288 0.41 -0.99 10.42
C GLY A 288 0.27 -2.25 11.27
N THR A 289 -0.85 -2.96 11.12
CA THR A 289 -1.15 -4.20 11.83
C THR A 289 -0.73 -5.45 11.07
N ASP A 290 -0.29 -5.32 9.82
CA ASP A 290 0.22 -6.46 9.06
C ASP A 290 1.69 -6.69 9.42
N LEU A 291 2.00 -7.87 9.95
CA LEU A 291 3.35 -8.29 10.29
C LEU A 291 3.81 -9.34 9.31
N GLN A 292 4.58 -8.91 8.32
CA GLN A 292 5.08 -9.76 7.25
C GLN A 292 6.38 -10.43 7.69
N PHE A 293 6.26 -11.68 8.11
CA PHE A 293 7.36 -12.49 8.57
C PHE A 293 7.98 -13.28 7.41
N CYS A 294 9.29 -13.17 7.21
CA CYS A 294 10.03 -13.94 6.21
C CYS A 294 10.99 -14.95 6.87
N MET A 295 11.05 -16.16 6.33
CA MET A 295 12.11 -17.12 6.68
C MET A 295 12.49 -18.03 5.53
N THR A 296 13.77 -18.36 5.47
CA THR A 296 14.28 -19.39 4.57
C THR A 296 13.90 -20.78 5.10
N VAL A 297 13.35 -21.61 4.22
CA VAL A 297 12.99 -23.00 4.45
C VAL A 297 13.79 -23.87 3.48
N LYS A 298 14.38 -24.92 4.01
CA LYS A 298 14.99 -25.98 3.21
C LYS A 298 14.07 -27.19 3.21
N LYS A 299 13.76 -27.73 2.03
CA LYS A 299 12.89 -28.92 1.92
C LYS A 299 13.60 -30.15 2.47
N ASP A 300 14.87 -30.32 2.11
CA ASP A 300 15.73 -31.40 2.59
C ASP A 300 17.01 -30.85 3.22
N MET A 301 17.47 -31.48 4.31
CA MET A 301 18.71 -31.09 5.00
C MET A 301 19.96 -31.65 4.28
N THR A 302 20.07 -31.40 2.98
CA THR A 302 21.24 -31.73 2.14
C THR A 302 21.88 -30.46 1.61
N THR A 303 23.13 -30.53 1.14
CA THR A 303 23.82 -29.35 0.57
C THR A 303 23.16 -28.87 -0.71
N ASP A 304 22.64 -29.80 -1.51
CA ASP A 304 22.14 -29.54 -2.87
C ASP A 304 20.63 -29.25 -2.91
N SER A 305 19.93 -29.40 -1.77
CA SER A 305 18.52 -29.05 -1.70
C SER A 305 18.34 -27.55 -1.91
N PRO A 306 17.45 -27.12 -2.80
CA PRO A 306 17.16 -25.71 -3.02
C PRO A 306 16.56 -25.09 -1.75
N GLU A 307 16.92 -23.84 -1.52
CA GLU A 307 16.34 -23.01 -0.48
C GLU A 307 15.18 -22.20 -1.06
N THR A 308 14.11 -22.07 -0.29
CA THR A 308 12.97 -21.22 -0.64
C THR A 308 12.63 -20.34 0.54
N VAL A 309 11.90 -19.25 0.32
CA VAL A 309 11.51 -18.32 1.39
C VAL A 309 10.00 -18.32 1.51
N ILE A 310 9.50 -18.50 2.74
CA ILE A 310 8.10 -18.29 3.05
C ILE A 310 7.88 -16.88 3.58
N LYS A 311 6.74 -16.31 3.22
CA LYS A 311 6.21 -15.08 3.82
C LYS A 311 4.90 -15.41 4.53
N VAL A 312 4.83 -15.05 5.81
CA VAL A 312 3.66 -15.31 6.66
C VAL A 312 3.11 -13.98 7.16
N HIS A 313 1.82 -13.75 6.95
CA HIS A 313 1.11 -12.57 7.45
C HIS A 313 0.58 -12.80 8.87
N LEU A 314 1.21 -12.16 9.83
CA LEU A 314 0.82 -12.18 11.24
C LEU A 314 0.16 -10.85 11.63
N THR A 315 -0.48 -10.83 12.79
CA THR A 315 -1.01 -9.60 13.38
C THR A 315 -0.51 -9.44 14.82
N PRO A 316 -0.43 -8.20 15.35
CA PRO A 316 -0.10 -7.98 16.76
C PRO A 316 -1.04 -8.68 17.76
N MET A 317 -2.21 -9.14 17.30
CA MET A 317 -3.20 -9.87 18.11
C MET A 317 -3.04 -11.39 18.07
N ASP A 318 -2.17 -11.91 17.19
CA ASP A 318 -2.01 -13.36 17.02
C ASP A 318 -1.40 -13.99 18.28
N THR A 319 -2.05 -15.04 18.75
CA THR A 319 -1.58 -15.89 19.85
C THR A 319 -0.52 -16.89 19.39
N ALA A 320 0.11 -17.61 20.33
CA ALA A 320 1.03 -18.70 20.02
C ALA A 320 0.39 -19.79 19.14
N GLU A 321 -0.89 -20.09 19.33
CA GLU A 321 -1.64 -21.05 18.52
C GLU A 321 -1.90 -20.52 17.10
N ASP A 322 -2.28 -19.25 16.97
CA ASP A 322 -2.49 -18.62 15.65
C ASP A 322 -1.20 -18.58 14.83
N VAL A 323 -0.08 -18.22 15.48
CA VAL A 323 1.26 -18.23 14.86
C VAL A 323 1.62 -19.65 14.42
N TYR A 324 1.37 -20.66 15.27
CA TYR A 324 1.59 -22.07 14.93
C TYR A 324 0.79 -22.50 13.70
N ARG A 325 -0.51 -22.19 13.66
CA ARG A 325 -1.40 -22.54 12.55
C ARG A 325 -0.93 -21.90 11.24
N LYS A 326 -0.71 -20.57 11.25
CA LYS A 326 -0.33 -19.80 10.06
C LYS A 326 1.03 -20.20 9.50
N ILE A 327 2.01 -20.49 10.36
CA ILE A 327 3.33 -20.94 9.90
C ILE A 327 3.25 -22.34 9.30
N ASN A 328 2.59 -23.28 9.96
CA ASN A 328 2.49 -24.64 9.42
C ASN A 328 1.72 -24.68 8.11
N GLU A 329 0.66 -23.89 7.97
CA GLU A 329 -0.08 -23.76 6.70
C GLU A 329 0.87 -23.34 5.57
N GLN A 330 1.70 -22.32 5.78
CA GLN A 330 2.68 -21.88 4.77
C GLN A 330 3.79 -22.90 4.52
N VAL A 331 4.27 -23.57 5.57
CA VAL A 331 5.27 -24.64 5.44
C VAL A 331 4.70 -25.85 4.68
N GLU A 332 3.46 -26.24 4.93
CA GLU A 332 2.77 -27.32 4.23
C GLU A 332 2.54 -26.96 2.76
N ILE A 333 2.11 -25.74 2.46
CA ILE A 333 2.00 -25.25 1.08
C ILE A 333 3.34 -25.38 0.38
N VAL A 334 4.44 -24.91 0.97
CA VAL A 334 5.76 -25.00 0.34
C VAL A 334 6.27 -26.43 0.18
N LYS A 335 6.01 -27.30 1.16
CA LYS A 335 6.41 -28.72 1.08
C LYS A 335 5.63 -29.48 -0.01
N ASN A 336 4.33 -29.20 -0.14
CA ASN A 336 3.45 -29.89 -1.08
C ASN A 336 3.45 -29.28 -2.48
N THR A 337 3.87 -28.03 -2.63
CA THR A 337 4.04 -27.41 -3.95
C THR A 337 5.31 -27.98 -4.60
N PRO A 338 5.26 -28.45 -5.85
CA PRO A 338 6.45 -28.77 -6.64
C PRO A 338 7.45 -27.60 -6.62
N LEU A 339 8.72 -27.83 -6.94
CA LEU A 339 9.76 -26.77 -6.95
C LEU A 339 9.47 -25.59 -7.91
N ASP A 340 8.35 -25.62 -8.65
CA ASP A 340 7.80 -24.54 -9.44
C ASP A 340 6.98 -23.54 -8.58
N SER A 341 7.56 -23.02 -7.50
CA SER A 341 6.90 -21.96 -6.72
C SER A 341 6.83 -20.66 -7.53
N THR A 342 5.88 -19.78 -7.24
CA THR A 342 5.77 -18.47 -7.92
C THR A 342 7.04 -17.62 -7.78
N LEU A 343 7.74 -17.71 -6.64
CA LEU A 343 9.02 -17.03 -6.43
C LEU A 343 10.15 -17.66 -7.27
N ASP A 344 10.24 -18.99 -7.29
CA ASP A 344 11.27 -19.71 -8.05
C ASP A 344 11.07 -19.52 -9.56
N ASN A 345 9.82 -19.49 -10.03
CA ASN A 345 9.48 -19.15 -11.42
C ASN A 345 9.85 -17.71 -11.77
N THR A 346 9.65 -16.78 -10.84
CA THR A 346 10.03 -15.37 -11.02
C THR A 346 11.56 -15.25 -11.09
N ALA A 347 12.29 -15.92 -10.20
CA ALA A 347 13.75 -15.95 -10.18
C ALA A 347 14.33 -16.64 -11.43
N ALA A 348 13.72 -17.74 -11.87
CA ALA A 348 14.08 -18.44 -13.11
C ALA A 348 13.85 -17.55 -14.34
N ALA A 349 12.73 -16.82 -14.39
CA ALA A 349 12.48 -15.84 -15.45
C ALA A 349 13.55 -14.74 -15.49
N PHE A 350 13.99 -14.24 -14.33
CA PHE A 350 15.10 -13.29 -14.25
C PHE A 350 16.44 -13.91 -14.70
N ALA A 351 16.69 -15.18 -14.40
CA ALA A 351 17.92 -15.87 -14.79
C ALA A 351 18.04 -16.07 -16.31
N LEU A 352 16.92 -16.11 -17.04
CA LEU A 352 16.90 -16.17 -18.51
C LEU A 352 17.28 -14.83 -19.17
N VAL A 353 17.25 -13.73 -18.44
CA VAL A 353 17.55 -12.40 -18.97
C VAL A 353 19.07 -12.22 -19.05
N PRO A 354 19.64 -11.85 -20.22
CA PRO A 354 21.07 -11.58 -20.33
C PRO A 354 21.51 -10.48 -19.35
N GLY A 355 22.72 -10.61 -18.78
CA GLY A 355 23.15 -9.82 -17.62
C GLY A 355 22.99 -8.30 -17.73
N VAL A 356 23.21 -7.71 -18.91
CA VAL A 356 23.01 -6.26 -19.14
C VAL A 356 21.54 -5.87 -18.99
N PHE A 357 20.64 -6.65 -19.58
CA PHE A 357 19.20 -6.43 -19.45
C PHE A 357 18.73 -6.74 -18.04
N LEU A 358 19.28 -7.75 -17.36
CA LEU A 358 18.93 -8.04 -15.97
C LEU A 358 19.31 -6.89 -15.05
N LYS A 359 20.50 -6.30 -15.24
CA LYS A 359 20.94 -5.10 -14.50
C LYS A 359 19.99 -3.93 -14.74
N PHE A 360 19.58 -3.71 -15.99
CA PHE A 360 18.58 -2.68 -16.32
C PHE A 360 17.23 -2.97 -15.65
N THR A 361 16.75 -4.21 -15.67
CA THR A 361 15.48 -4.59 -15.03
C THR A 361 15.52 -4.38 -13.52
N VAL A 362 16.60 -4.78 -12.84
CA VAL A 362 16.77 -4.52 -11.40
C VAL A 362 16.81 -3.02 -11.10
N TRP A 363 17.45 -2.21 -11.96
CA TRP A 363 17.43 -0.76 -11.84
C TRP A 363 16.01 -0.17 -11.99
N VAL A 364 15.22 -0.67 -12.96
CA VAL A 364 13.80 -0.29 -13.10
C VAL A 364 13.02 -0.65 -11.85
N LEU A 365 13.17 -1.86 -11.32
CA LEU A 365 12.48 -2.30 -10.10
C LEU A 365 12.87 -1.44 -8.88
N LYS A 366 14.16 -1.12 -8.71
CA LYS A 366 14.62 -0.19 -7.67
C LYS A 366 14.01 1.19 -7.82
N THR A 367 13.88 1.69 -9.05
CA THR A 367 13.25 2.98 -9.34
C THR A 367 11.76 2.95 -9.02
N LEU A 368 11.05 1.89 -9.40
CA LEU A 368 9.65 1.69 -9.02
C LEU A 368 9.50 1.60 -7.50
N ASP A 369 10.40 0.91 -6.81
CA ASP A 369 10.39 0.81 -5.35
C ASP A 369 10.55 2.19 -4.72
N TYR A 370 11.52 2.98 -5.19
CA TYR A 370 11.76 4.34 -4.70
C TYR A 370 10.49 5.20 -4.73
N PHE A 371 9.69 5.09 -5.80
CA PHE A 371 8.45 5.85 -5.95
C PHE A 371 7.21 5.16 -5.34
N GLY A 372 7.35 3.97 -4.76
CA GLY A 372 6.22 3.22 -4.19
C GLY A 372 5.28 2.61 -5.24
N LEU A 373 5.80 2.37 -6.44
CA LEU A 373 5.06 1.89 -7.61
C LEU A 373 5.28 0.39 -7.90
N ILE A 374 5.98 -0.34 -7.03
CA ILE A 374 6.11 -1.79 -7.20
C ILE A 374 4.71 -2.44 -7.15
N PRO A 375 4.36 -3.27 -8.16
CA PRO A 375 3.14 -4.05 -8.14
C PRO A 375 2.99 -4.91 -6.87
N ARG A 376 1.77 -4.93 -6.30
CA ARG A 376 1.48 -5.65 -5.06
C ARG A 376 1.87 -7.13 -5.10
N PHE A 377 1.69 -7.80 -6.24
CA PHE A 377 2.07 -9.21 -6.38
C PHE A 377 3.58 -9.43 -6.24
N LEU A 378 4.42 -8.50 -6.70
CA LEU A 378 5.87 -8.57 -6.52
C LEU A 378 6.25 -8.35 -5.06
N LEU A 379 5.57 -7.43 -4.37
CA LEU A 379 5.78 -7.22 -2.93
C LEU A 379 5.43 -8.49 -2.15
N GLU A 380 4.33 -9.17 -2.50
CA GLU A 380 3.90 -10.41 -1.84
C GLU A 380 4.95 -11.51 -1.96
N VAL A 381 5.46 -11.79 -3.17
CA VAL A 381 6.44 -12.87 -3.38
C VAL A 381 7.86 -12.49 -2.95
N SER A 382 8.19 -11.19 -2.87
CA SER A 382 9.57 -10.76 -2.62
C SER A 382 10.02 -11.09 -1.19
N PRO A 383 11.13 -11.84 -1.01
CA PRO A 383 11.68 -12.12 0.32
C PRO A 383 12.37 -10.91 0.95
N PHE A 384 12.50 -9.81 0.20
CA PHE A 384 13.18 -8.59 0.60
C PHE A 384 12.22 -7.53 1.15
N HIS A 385 10.91 -7.72 0.99
CA HIS A 385 9.89 -6.80 1.46
C HIS A 385 9.09 -7.43 2.61
N GLY A 386 9.03 -6.75 3.76
CA GLY A 386 8.30 -7.24 4.92
C GLY A 386 8.76 -6.61 6.24
N SER A 387 8.22 -7.11 7.34
CA SER A 387 8.42 -6.55 8.68
C SER A 387 9.68 -7.09 9.37
N VAL A 388 9.95 -8.39 9.22
CA VAL A 388 11.08 -9.04 9.91
C VAL A 388 11.48 -10.34 9.24
N PHE A 389 12.78 -10.62 9.23
CA PHE A 389 13.34 -11.90 8.76
C PHE A 389 13.92 -12.69 9.94
N PHE A 390 13.51 -13.95 10.11
CA PHE A 390 14.18 -14.87 11.05
C PHE A 390 14.91 -15.96 10.29
N THR A 391 16.14 -16.22 10.73
CA THR A 391 16.94 -17.34 10.25
C THR A 391 17.38 -18.24 11.42
N SER A 392 17.18 -19.54 11.25
CA SER A 392 17.51 -20.56 12.26
C SER A 392 18.88 -21.15 11.93
N MET A 393 19.92 -20.69 12.64
CA MET A 393 21.25 -21.31 12.58
C MET A 393 21.31 -22.57 13.45
N GLY A 394 20.43 -22.66 14.46
CA GLY A 394 20.32 -23.83 15.33
C GLY A 394 19.93 -25.13 14.61
N SER A 395 19.16 -25.06 13.52
CA SER A 395 18.88 -26.23 12.67
C SER A 395 20.08 -26.70 11.87
N LEU A 396 21.08 -25.84 11.65
CA LEU A 396 22.34 -26.16 10.99
C LEU A 396 23.44 -26.56 11.99
N GLY A 397 23.17 -26.50 13.29
CA GLY A 397 24.14 -26.85 14.33
C GLY A 397 25.16 -25.75 14.65
N ILE A 398 24.99 -24.52 14.13
CA ILE A 398 25.97 -23.44 14.27
C ILE A 398 25.46 -22.29 15.17
N PRO A 399 26.36 -21.50 15.77
CA PRO A 399 26.00 -20.29 16.51
C PRO A 399 25.30 -19.22 15.63
N PRO A 400 24.59 -18.25 16.22
CA PRO A 400 23.97 -17.18 15.46
C PRO A 400 25.02 -16.26 14.81
N ILE A 401 24.66 -15.68 13.66
CA ILE A 401 25.47 -14.70 12.92
C ILE A 401 24.74 -13.35 12.78
N TYR A 402 25.48 -12.26 12.61
CA TYR A 402 24.86 -11.03 12.14
C TYR A 402 24.61 -11.16 10.64
N HIS A 403 23.35 -11.02 10.23
CA HIS A 403 22.99 -10.93 8.83
C HIS A 403 22.90 -9.45 8.45
N HIS A 404 23.31 -9.07 7.24
CA HIS A 404 23.15 -7.69 6.76
C HIS A 404 21.69 -7.38 6.43
N LEU A 405 21.33 -6.11 6.39
CA LEU A 405 20.08 -5.68 5.76
C LEU A 405 20.26 -5.58 4.25
N TYR A 406 19.24 -5.96 3.49
CA TYR A 406 19.28 -5.85 2.03
C TYR A 406 19.01 -4.41 1.58
N ASP A 407 19.83 -3.91 0.66
CA ASP A 407 19.61 -2.58 0.06
C ASP A 407 18.44 -2.59 -0.95
N PHE A 408 18.13 -3.75 -1.53
CA PHE A 408 16.88 -3.96 -2.26
C PHE A 408 15.82 -4.50 -1.30
N GLY A 409 14.61 -3.94 -1.32
CA GLY A 409 13.54 -4.31 -0.39
C GLY A 409 13.30 -3.28 0.70
N ASN A 410 12.69 -3.68 1.81
CA ASN A 410 12.38 -2.79 2.93
C ASN A 410 12.40 -3.47 4.32
N ILE A 411 12.92 -4.70 4.45
CA ILE A 411 12.98 -5.38 5.76
C ILE A 411 13.87 -4.60 6.74
N PRO A 412 13.32 -4.14 7.88
CA PRO A 412 14.03 -3.32 8.86
C PRO A 412 14.75 -4.14 9.94
N VAL A 413 14.37 -5.40 10.15
CA VAL A 413 14.85 -6.25 11.24
C VAL A 413 15.24 -7.61 10.69
N PHE A 414 16.48 -8.01 10.92
CA PHE A 414 16.98 -9.34 10.63
C PHE A 414 17.47 -10.01 11.91
N THR A 415 16.92 -11.18 12.21
CA THR A 415 17.23 -11.94 13.43
C THR A 415 17.80 -13.30 13.07
N SER A 416 18.88 -13.70 13.73
CA SER A 416 19.35 -15.09 13.73
C SER A 416 19.39 -15.64 15.15
N PHE A 417 19.13 -16.93 15.29
CA PHE A 417 19.30 -17.65 16.56
C PHE A 417 20.02 -18.98 16.35
N GLY A 418 20.90 -19.32 17.29
CA GLY A 418 21.74 -20.51 17.20
C GLY A 418 21.19 -21.72 17.94
N CYS A 419 22.10 -22.66 18.20
CA CYS A 419 21.82 -23.83 19.03
C CYS A 419 21.47 -23.44 20.47
N LYS A 420 20.56 -24.21 21.07
CA LYS A 420 20.29 -24.10 22.51
C LYS A 420 21.51 -24.57 23.28
N ARG A 421 21.89 -23.84 24.33
CA ARG A 421 22.96 -24.24 25.25
C ARG A 421 22.48 -24.32 26.69
N ARG A 422 23.18 -25.09 27.51
CA ARG A 422 22.96 -25.17 28.96
C ARG A 422 24.07 -24.38 29.65
N ALA A 423 23.72 -23.64 30.69
CA ALA A 423 24.67 -22.93 31.54
C ALA A 423 24.36 -23.25 33.01
N LEU A 424 25.40 -23.29 33.84
CA LEU A 424 25.28 -23.38 35.29
C LEU A 424 25.39 -21.96 35.86
N GLU A 425 24.42 -21.56 36.66
CA GLU A 425 24.41 -20.26 37.33
C GLU A 425 24.45 -20.46 38.83
N VAL A 426 25.26 -19.64 39.50
CA VAL A 426 25.31 -19.59 40.96
C VAL A 426 24.25 -18.59 41.42
N GLN A 427 23.34 -19.07 42.25
CA GLN A 427 22.31 -18.26 42.89
C GLN A 427 22.89 -17.48 44.07
N GLU A 428 22.14 -16.49 44.58
CA GLU A 428 22.59 -15.66 45.72
C GLU A 428 22.86 -16.48 47.00
N ASP A 429 22.18 -17.63 47.16
CA ASP A 429 22.37 -18.56 48.27
C ASP A 429 23.56 -19.53 48.08
N GLY A 430 24.32 -19.38 46.99
CA GLY A 430 25.45 -20.25 46.64
C GLY A 430 25.04 -21.57 45.97
N SER A 431 23.75 -21.84 45.78
CA SER A 431 23.28 -23.03 45.04
C SER A 431 23.53 -22.89 43.54
N ILE A 432 23.76 -24.02 42.86
CA ILE A 432 23.98 -24.05 41.40
C ILE A 432 22.71 -24.49 40.70
N VAL A 433 22.21 -23.66 39.78
CA VAL A 433 21.03 -23.96 38.96
C VAL A 433 21.44 -24.08 37.50
N GLN A 434 21.01 -25.17 36.86
CA GLN A 434 21.16 -25.31 35.41
C GLN A 434 20.04 -24.56 34.68
N ARG A 435 20.40 -23.59 33.84
CA ARG A 435 19.49 -22.88 32.95
C ARG A 435 19.78 -23.17 31.49
N LYS A 436 18.79 -22.96 30.64
CA LYS A 436 18.92 -23.10 29.19
C LYS A 436 18.89 -21.74 28.53
N TYR A 437 19.74 -21.55 27.55
CA TYR A 437 19.91 -20.30 26.83
C TYR A 437 19.78 -20.49 25.33
N LEU A 438 19.24 -19.46 24.68
CA LEU A 438 19.23 -19.28 23.24
C LEU A 438 20.00 -17.99 22.93
N ASP A 439 21.10 -18.11 22.21
CA ASP A 439 21.86 -16.96 21.75
C ASP A 439 21.24 -16.44 20.44
N CYS A 440 20.97 -15.14 20.40
CA CYS A 440 20.36 -14.45 19.27
C CYS A 440 21.19 -13.24 18.86
N LYS A 441 21.25 -12.97 17.55
CA LYS A 441 21.85 -11.77 16.97
C LYS A 441 20.82 -11.05 16.11
N PHE A 442 20.76 -9.75 16.27
CA PHE A 442 19.83 -8.85 15.60
C PHE A 442 20.62 -7.81 14.82
N THR A 443 20.19 -7.59 13.58
CA THR A 443 20.62 -6.47 12.75
C THR A 443 19.38 -5.61 12.47
N LEU A 444 19.45 -4.34 12.82
CA LEU A 444 18.30 -3.44 12.96
C LEU A 444 18.55 -2.17 12.16
N ASP A 445 17.55 -1.66 11.45
CA ASP A 445 17.64 -0.39 10.73
C ASP A 445 17.51 0.79 11.70
N GLU A 446 18.60 1.48 12.02
CA GLU A 446 18.60 2.60 12.99
C GLU A 446 17.62 3.72 12.62
N ARG A 447 17.27 3.84 11.34
CA ARG A 447 16.49 4.97 10.83
C ARG A 447 15.01 4.85 11.19
N ILE A 448 14.54 3.69 11.64
CA ILE A 448 13.13 3.48 11.98
C ILE A 448 12.80 3.92 13.42
N VAL A 449 13.71 3.69 14.37
CA VAL A 449 13.57 3.99 15.80
C VAL A 449 14.92 4.20 16.49
N ASP A 450 14.90 4.96 17.59
CA ASP A 450 16.09 5.19 18.41
C ASP A 450 16.47 3.99 19.30
N GLY A 451 17.68 4.06 19.88
CA GLY A 451 18.21 3.02 20.76
C GLY A 451 17.42 2.81 22.06
N PHE A 452 16.77 3.84 22.60
CA PHE A 452 15.97 3.69 23.82
C PHE A 452 14.71 2.87 23.55
N TYR A 453 14.08 3.10 22.40
CA TYR A 453 12.94 2.35 21.92
C TYR A 453 13.30 0.88 21.68
N TYR A 454 14.43 0.60 21.02
CA TYR A 454 14.93 -0.77 20.89
C TYR A 454 15.18 -1.44 22.25
N ALA A 455 15.82 -0.73 23.18
CA ALA A 455 16.07 -1.27 24.52
C ALA A 455 14.76 -1.60 25.26
N ALA A 456 13.74 -0.74 25.16
CA ALA A 456 12.43 -0.96 25.76
C ALA A 456 11.71 -2.17 25.12
N PHE A 457 11.81 -2.32 23.80
CA PHE A 457 11.33 -3.48 23.06
C PHE A 457 12.00 -4.77 23.54
N PHE A 458 13.33 -4.85 23.54
CA PHE A 458 14.05 -6.07 23.91
C PHE A 458 13.87 -6.46 25.38
N LYS A 459 13.75 -5.48 26.30
CA LYS A 459 13.39 -5.76 27.70
C LYS A 459 12.02 -6.42 27.82
N TYR A 460 11.04 -5.95 27.07
CA TYR A 460 9.70 -6.54 27.06
C TYR A 460 9.69 -7.91 26.37
N TYR A 461 10.36 -8.04 25.23
CA TYR A 461 10.52 -9.30 24.52
C TYR A 461 11.18 -10.38 25.40
N LYS A 462 12.23 -10.01 26.15
CA LYS A 462 12.87 -10.89 27.15
C LYS A 462 11.89 -11.31 28.24
N ARG A 463 11.04 -10.40 28.73
CA ARG A 463 10.01 -10.72 29.73
C ARG A 463 9.01 -11.76 29.22
N LEU A 464 8.60 -11.66 27.95
CA LEU A 464 7.73 -12.67 27.32
C LEU A 464 8.40 -14.04 27.19
N MET A 465 9.72 -14.10 26.99
CA MET A 465 10.46 -15.37 27.02
C MET A 465 10.49 -16.00 28.42
N LEU A 466 10.58 -15.18 29.48
CA LEU A 466 10.52 -15.67 30.86
C LEU A 466 9.12 -16.16 31.25
N HIS A 467 8.08 -15.59 30.64
CA HIS A 467 6.66 -15.86 30.90
C HIS A 467 5.89 -16.21 29.62
N PRO A 468 6.22 -17.34 28.96
CA PRO A 468 5.65 -17.71 27.67
C PRO A 468 4.13 -18.03 27.74
N GLU A 469 3.60 -18.31 28.92
CA GLU A 469 2.16 -18.53 29.16
C GLU A 469 1.29 -17.32 28.76
N VAL A 470 1.85 -16.11 28.76
CA VAL A 470 1.13 -14.90 28.33
C VAL A 470 0.82 -14.92 26.83
N LEU A 471 1.55 -15.73 26.05
CA LEU A 471 1.38 -15.84 24.60
C LEU A 471 0.15 -16.65 24.19
N ASP A 472 -0.55 -17.28 25.14
CA ASP A 472 -1.80 -18.00 24.90
C ASP A 472 -3.02 -17.07 24.79
N THR A 473 -2.87 -15.83 25.23
CA THR A 473 -3.94 -14.83 25.18
C THR A 473 -3.51 -13.65 24.32
N PRO A 474 -4.40 -13.06 23.52
CA PRO A 474 -4.07 -11.87 22.75
C PRO A 474 -3.69 -10.70 23.67
N PRO A 475 -2.86 -9.74 23.22
CA PRO A 475 -2.57 -8.55 24.01
C PRO A 475 -3.83 -7.76 24.37
N GLU A 476 -3.88 -7.20 25.58
CA GLU A 476 -5.01 -6.39 26.06
C GLU A 476 -5.25 -5.15 25.18
N GLN A 477 -4.18 -4.56 24.64
CA GLN A 477 -4.25 -3.38 23.79
C GLN A 477 -3.16 -3.42 22.73
N VAL A 478 -3.52 -3.01 21.51
CA VAL A 478 -2.57 -2.70 20.43
C VAL A 478 -2.41 -1.19 20.34
N LEU A 479 -1.23 -0.70 20.71
CA LEU A 479 -0.87 0.70 20.55
C LEU A 479 -0.71 1.02 19.06
N ARG A 480 -1.28 2.15 18.65
CA ARG A 480 -1.14 2.64 17.28
C ARG A 480 0.10 3.51 17.16
N ASP A 481 0.80 3.35 16.05
CA ASP A 481 1.89 4.25 15.69
C ASP A 481 1.34 5.61 15.21
N ILE A 482 2.17 6.64 15.25
CA ILE A 482 1.81 8.02 14.90
C ILE A 482 1.44 8.15 13.41
N ASP A 483 0.68 9.19 13.05
CA ASP A 483 0.17 9.39 11.68
C ASP A 483 1.24 9.76 10.63
#